data_AF-A0AAD3P3W9-F1
#
_entry.id   AF-A0AAD3P3W9-F1
#
_cell.length_a   1.000
_cell.length_b   1.000
_cell.length_c   1.000
_cell.angle_alpha   90.00
_cell.angle_beta   90.00
_cell.angle_gamma   90.00
#
_symmetry.space_group_name_H-M   'P 1'
#
loop_
_entity.id
_entity.type
_entity.pdbx_description
1 polymer ?
#
loop_
_entity_poly.entity_id
_entity_poly.type
_entity_poly.pdbx_seq_one_letter_code
_entity_poly.pdbx_strand_id
1 'polypeptide(L)'
;MKLLKNQVTAKRKIDQMTAGGKFEPYVKDGLLDCSSMYDEAVDRVTEGLKLFESKQYGGADLTAVMIQSDGFECEAWFTAKAEVTSPLTKQNQDCQWLSFMTALIIRMFDTTYTPWGTINAAAQVQT
;
A
#
# COMPACT_ATOMS: atom_id res chain seq x y z
N MET A 1 5.67 4.41 -13.46
CA MET A 1 4.45 4.47 -12.63
C MET A 1 4.73 5.24 -11.33
N LYS A 2 3.86 6.18 -10.92
CA LYS A 2 4.11 7.04 -9.72
C LYS A 2 4.19 6.25 -8.41
N LEU A 3 3.31 5.25 -8.25
CA LEU A 3 3.27 4.38 -7.08
C LEU A 3 4.61 3.66 -6.84
N LEU A 4 5.15 3.00 -7.87
CA LEU A 4 6.47 2.35 -7.81
C LEU A 4 7.58 3.31 -7.35
N LYS A 5 7.61 4.52 -7.92
CA LYS A 5 8.61 5.53 -7.58
C LYS A 5 8.52 5.93 -6.11
N ASN A 6 7.31 6.02 -5.55
CA ASN A 6 7.12 6.30 -4.13
C ASN A 6 7.78 5.21 -3.26
N GLN A 7 7.48 3.94 -3.53
CA GLN A 7 7.97 2.83 -2.70
C GLN A 7 9.50 2.74 -2.72
N VAL A 8 10.10 2.80 -3.92
CA VAL A 8 11.57 2.82 -4.08
C VAL A 8 12.20 4.02 -3.37
N THR A 9 11.55 5.19 -3.43
CA THR A 9 12.08 6.41 -2.78
C THR A 9 11.98 6.31 -1.26
N ALA A 10 10.87 5.78 -0.74
CA ALA A 10 10.65 5.60 0.69
C ALA A 10 11.66 4.61 1.28
N LYS A 11 11.82 3.45 0.64
CA LYS A 11 12.85 2.47 1.01
C LYS A 11 14.25 3.09 1.04
N ARG A 12 14.66 3.74 -0.05
CA ARG A 12 15.99 4.36 -0.11
C ARG A 12 16.20 5.41 1.00
N LYS A 13 15.16 6.18 1.34
CA LYS A 13 15.21 7.13 2.45
C LYS A 13 15.44 6.39 3.78
N ILE A 14 14.76 5.27 4.00
CA ILE A 14 14.98 4.43 5.18
C ILE A 14 16.41 3.92 5.24
N ASP A 15 16.94 3.36 4.15
CA ASP A 15 18.32 2.84 4.11
C ASP A 15 19.35 3.94 4.41
N GLN A 16 19.13 5.15 3.89
CA GLN A 16 19.98 6.32 4.18
C GLN A 16 19.91 6.73 5.66
N MET A 17 18.70 6.70 6.24
CA MET A 17 18.50 7.00 7.66
C MET A 17 19.19 5.95 8.53
N THR A 18 18.99 4.65 8.28
CA THR A 18 19.52 3.57 9.12
C THR A 18 21.02 3.36 8.99
N ALA A 19 21.63 3.73 7.85
CA ALA A 19 23.08 3.66 7.65
C ALA A 19 23.86 4.76 8.40
N GLY A 20 23.27 5.95 8.57
CA GLY A 20 23.95 7.11 9.16
C GLY A 20 23.39 7.62 10.50
N GLY A 21 22.19 7.18 10.88
CA GLY A 21 21.43 7.75 11.99
C GLY A 21 21.60 7.00 13.31
N LYS A 22 21.70 7.76 14.41
CA LYS A 22 21.41 7.26 15.75
C LYS A 22 19.92 7.46 16.00
N PHE A 23 19.15 6.39 15.83
CA PHE A 23 17.75 6.34 16.22
C PHE A 23 17.61 5.65 17.56
N GLU A 24 16.65 6.10 18.36
CA GLU A 24 16.15 5.32 19.49
C GLU A 24 15.73 3.92 18.99
N PRO A 25 15.97 2.84 19.76
CA PRO A 25 15.72 1.47 19.33
C PRO A 25 14.33 1.28 18.72
N TYR A 26 13.30 1.85 19.36
CA TYR A 26 11.92 1.77 18.86
C TYR A 26 11.74 2.37 17.47
N VAL A 27 12.33 3.54 17.21
CA VAL A 27 12.24 4.19 15.90
C VAL A 27 13.03 3.38 14.86
N LYS A 28 14.17 2.82 15.26
CA LYS A 28 14.99 1.97 14.38
C LYS A 28 14.23 0.72 13.96
N ASP A 29 13.59 0.03 14.90
CA ASP A 29 12.81 -1.19 14.61
C ASP A 29 11.67 -0.87 13.64
N GLY A 30 11.00 0.28 13.83
CA GLY A 30 9.98 0.74 12.89
C GLY A 30 10.47 1.08 11.51
N LEU A 31 11.64 1.69 11.41
CA LEU A 31 12.26 1.93 10.12
C LEU A 31 12.57 0.62 9.40
N LEU A 32 13.07 -0.40 10.10
CA LEU A 32 13.40 -1.70 9.50
C LEU A 32 12.15 -2.47 9.06
N ASP A 33 11.09 -2.46 9.88
CA ASP A 33 9.82 -3.11 9.55
C ASP A 33 9.18 -2.45 8.32
N CYS A 34 9.08 -1.12 8.34
CA CYS A 34 8.63 -0.34 7.17
C CYS A 34 9.50 -0.58 5.93
N SER A 35 10.83 -0.77 6.07
CA SER A 35 11.71 -1.06 4.93
C SER A 35 11.32 -2.35 4.23
N SER A 36 10.95 -3.37 5.01
CA SER A 36 10.50 -4.67 4.52
C SER A 36 9.15 -4.55 3.83
N MET A 37 8.20 -3.82 4.44
CA MET A 37 6.91 -3.51 3.81
C MET A 37 7.07 -2.77 2.48
N TYR A 38 8.00 -1.81 2.38
CA TYR A 38 8.26 -1.10 1.13
C TYR A 38 8.92 -1.98 0.05
N ASP A 39 9.72 -2.98 0.42
CA ASP A 39 10.22 -4.01 -0.51
C ASP A 39 9.06 -4.84 -1.06
N GLU A 40 8.22 -5.38 -0.17
CA GLU A 40 7.05 -6.16 -0.56
C GLU A 40 6.10 -5.33 -1.44
N ALA A 41 5.92 -4.05 -1.12
CA ALA A 41 5.14 -3.14 -1.93
C ALA A 41 5.72 -2.95 -3.33
N VAL A 42 7.05 -2.93 -3.51
CA VAL A 42 7.68 -2.87 -4.86
C VAL A 42 7.35 -4.12 -5.67
N ASP A 43 7.40 -5.30 -5.04
CA ASP A 43 7.06 -6.56 -5.67
C ASP A 43 5.57 -6.61 -6.04
N ARG A 44 4.67 -6.21 -5.12
CA ARG A 44 3.23 -6.09 -5.34
C ARG A 44 2.89 -5.13 -6.48
N VAL A 45 3.61 -4.01 -6.59
CA VAL A 45 3.42 -3.07 -7.71
C VAL A 45 3.74 -3.74 -9.05
N THR A 46 4.80 -4.54 -9.10
CA THR A 46 5.22 -5.26 -10.30
C THR A 46 4.23 -6.37 -10.65
N GLU A 47 3.74 -7.11 -9.66
CA GLU A 47 2.69 -8.12 -9.82
C GLU A 47 1.37 -7.50 -10.29
N GLY A 48 0.92 -6.42 -9.65
CA GLY A 48 -0.30 -5.70 -10.00
C GLY A 48 -0.31 -5.21 -11.44
N LEU A 49 0.85 -4.76 -11.95
CA LEU A 49 0.98 -4.40 -13.37
C LEU A 49 0.77 -5.61 -14.30
N LYS A 50 1.38 -6.76 -14.00
CA LYS A 50 1.20 -7.99 -14.80
C LYS A 50 -0.25 -8.46 -14.77
N LEU A 51 -0.90 -8.40 -13.61
CA LEU A 51 -2.31 -8.75 -13.44
C LEU A 51 -3.21 -7.81 -14.25
N PHE A 52 -2.94 -6.50 -14.19
CA PHE A 52 -3.67 -5.49 -14.96
C PHE A 52 -3.52 -5.71 -16.47
N GLU A 53 -2.30 -5.92 -16.97
CA GLU A 53 -2.02 -6.21 -18.39
C GLU A 53 -2.71 -7.51 -18.86
N SER A 54 -2.83 -8.48 -17.96
CA SER A 54 -3.54 -9.74 -18.19
C SER A 54 -5.07 -9.63 -17.98
N LYS A 55 -5.60 -8.43 -17.77
CA LYS A 55 -7.02 -8.13 -17.49
C LYS A 55 -7.59 -8.80 -16.24
N GLN A 56 -6.72 -9.24 -15.33
CA GLN A 56 -7.09 -9.80 -14.02
C GLN A 56 -7.28 -8.66 -13.01
N TYR A 57 -8.29 -7.83 -13.25
CA TYR A 57 -8.47 -6.56 -12.51
C TYR A 57 -8.73 -6.75 -11.02
N GLY A 58 -9.46 -7.81 -10.61
CA GLY A 58 -9.66 -8.10 -9.19
C GLY A 58 -8.35 -8.39 -8.45
N GLY A 59 -7.42 -9.11 -9.08
CA GLY A 59 -6.08 -9.34 -8.53
C GLY A 59 -5.26 -8.04 -8.49
N ALA A 60 -5.28 -7.26 -9.57
CA ALA A 60 -4.61 -5.97 -9.60
C ALA A 60 -5.15 -5.01 -8.53
N ASP A 61 -6.47 -4.96 -8.31
CA ASP A 61 -7.10 -4.14 -7.27
C ASP A 61 -6.65 -4.59 -5.88
N LEU A 62 -6.63 -5.90 -5.63
CA LEU A 62 -6.14 -6.44 -4.36
C LEU A 62 -4.70 -6.03 -4.08
N THR A 63 -3.80 -6.11 -5.08
CA THR A 63 -2.41 -5.65 -4.88
C THR A 63 -2.34 -4.17 -4.50
N ALA A 64 -3.16 -3.31 -5.12
CA ALA A 64 -3.21 -1.89 -4.78
C ALA A 64 -3.74 -1.65 -3.35
N VAL A 65 -4.75 -2.41 -2.91
CA VAL A 65 -5.27 -2.33 -1.54
C VAL A 65 -4.23 -2.82 -0.52
N MET A 66 -3.49 -3.89 -0.82
CA MET A 66 -2.42 -4.36 0.07
C MET A 66 -1.33 -3.31 0.25
N ILE A 67 -0.88 -2.67 -0.84
CA ILE A 67 0.10 -1.58 -0.78
C ILE A 67 -0.42 -0.40 0.04
N GLN A 68 -1.73 -0.09 -0.08
CA GLN A 68 -2.36 0.92 0.76
C GLN A 68 -2.28 0.55 2.25
N SER A 69 -2.60 -0.71 2.59
CA SER A 69 -2.52 -1.22 3.96
C SER A 69 -1.10 -1.14 4.52
N ASP A 70 -0.07 -1.50 3.74
CA ASP A 70 1.33 -1.36 4.15
C ASP A 70 1.66 0.08 4.59
N GLY A 71 1.15 1.07 3.85
CA GLY A 71 1.30 2.49 4.18
C GLY A 71 0.58 2.91 5.46
N PHE A 72 -0.56 2.27 5.80
CA PHE A 72 -1.25 2.50 7.07
C PHE A 72 -0.52 1.83 8.24
N GLU A 73 -0.10 0.58 8.07
CA GLU A 73 0.59 -0.20 9.10
C GLU A 73 1.94 0.43 9.46
N CYS A 74 2.70 0.86 8.46
CA CYS A 74 3.97 1.56 8.68
C CYS A 74 3.77 2.88 9.47
N GLU A 75 2.72 3.66 9.19
CA GLU A 75 2.44 4.87 9.97
C GLU A 75 1.97 4.54 11.39
N ALA A 76 1.08 3.56 11.51
CA ALA A 76 0.53 3.09 12.78
C ALA A 76 1.63 2.64 13.74
N TRP A 77 2.68 2.00 13.21
CA TRP A 77 3.82 1.57 14.01
C TRP A 77 4.48 2.72 14.78
N PHE A 78 4.70 3.87 14.14
CA PHE A 78 5.28 5.02 14.83
C PHE A 78 4.28 5.67 15.77
N THR A 79 3.03 5.84 15.35
CA THR A 79 2.01 6.55 16.14
C THR A 79 1.45 5.73 17.31
N ALA A 80 1.74 4.43 17.39
CA ALA A 80 1.36 3.60 18.53
C ALA A 80 1.98 4.09 19.85
N LYS A 81 3.10 4.83 19.78
CA LYS A 81 3.64 5.59 20.91
C LYS A 81 3.39 7.08 20.69
N ALA A 82 2.61 7.69 21.58
CA ALA A 82 2.19 9.09 21.47
C ALA A 82 3.36 10.10 21.41
N GLU A 83 4.54 9.75 21.96
CA GLU A 83 5.72 10.61 21.95
C GLU A 83 6.59 10.45 20.68
N VAL A 84 6.24 9.54 19.78
CA VAL A 84 7.02 9.25 18.57
C VAL A 84 6.34 9.86 17.35
N THR A 85 7.03 10.79 16.71
CA THR A 85 6.63 11.31 15.39
C THR A 85 7.22 10.44 14.30
N SER A 86 6.39 10.00 13.35
CA SER A 86 6.83 9.19 12.21
C SER A 86 7.80 9.98 11.32
N PRO A 87 9.02 9.47 11.07
CA PRO A 87 9.94 10.07 10.10
C PRO A 87 9.49 9.85 8.64
N LEU A 88 8.43 9.07 8.44
CA LEU A 88 7.92 8.61 7.15
C LEU A 88 6.50 9.09 6.85
N THR A 89 5.88 9.95 7.68
CA THR A 89 4.48 10.39 7.50
C THR A 89 4.16 10.78 6.06
N LYS A 90 5.02 11.58 5.42
CA LYS A 90 4.81 11.97 4.02
C LYS A 90 4.82 10.78 3.06
N GLN A 91 5.81 9.89 3.18
CA GLN A 91 5.95 8.70 2.34
C GLN A 91 4.77 7.74 2.50
N ASN A 92 4.32 7.56 3.75
CA ASN A 92 3.19 6.71 4.11
C ASN A 92 1.88 7.27 3.55
N GLN A 93 1.65 8.59 3.69
CA GLN A 93 0.49 9.25 3.10
C GLN A 93 0.50 9.19 1.57
N ASP A 94 1.65 9.47 0.93
CA ASP A 94 1.79 9.35 -0.53
C ASP A 94 1.52 7.90 -0.99
N CYS A 95 1.99 6.90 -0.24
CA CYS A 95 1.70 5.49 -0.49
C CYS A 95 0.19 5.21 -0.44
N GLN A 96 -0.48 5.64 0.63
CA GLN A 96 -1.92 5.43 0.82
C GLN A 96 -2.74 6.06 -0.31
N TRP A 97 -2.48 7.33 -0.65
CA TRP A 97 -3.21 8.06 -1.68
C TRP A 97 -2.95 7.53 -3.09
N LEU A 98 -1.69 7.26 -3.44
CA LEU A 98 -1.36 6.73 -4.77
C LEU A 98 -1.95 5.33 -4.95
N SER A 99 -1.94 4.50 -3.92
CA SER A 99 -2.53 3.16 -3.94
C SER A 99 -4.04 3.21 -4.09
N PHE A 100 -4.71 4.08 -3.32
CA PHE A 100 -6.14 4.32 -3.45
C PHE A 100 -6.55 4.75 -4.86
N MET A 101 -5.84 5.74 -5.43
CA MET A 101 -6.11 6.20 -6.80
C MET A 101 -5.84 5.10 -7.83
N THR A 102 -4.85 4.26 -7.60
CA THR A 102 -4.54 3.12 -8.47
C THR A 102 -5.68 2.10 -8.43
N ALA A 103 -6.19 1.74 -7.24
CA ALA A 103 -7.36 0.87 -7.08
C ALA A 103 -8.60 1.44 -7.80
N LEU A 104 -8.89 2.73 -7.64
CA LEU A 104 -9.99 3.38 -8.35
C LEU A 104 -9.86 3.27 -9.87
N ILE A 105 -8.67 3.51 -10.41
CA ILE A 105 -8.42 3.39 -11.85
C ILE A 105 -8.64 1.95 -12.30
N ILE A 106 -8.10 0.95 -11.57
CA ILE A 106 -8.26 -0.47 -11.91
C ILE A 106 -9.75 -0.84 -11.97
N ARG A 107 -10.53 -0.41 -10.97
CA ARG A 107 -11.97 -0.67 -10.90
C ARG A 107 -12.77 -0.06 -12.05
N MET A 108 -12.27 1.00 -12.70
CA MET A 108 -12.91 1.53 -13.91
C MET A 108 -12.83 0.56 -15.11
N PHE A 109 -11.87 -0.36 -15.11
CA PHE A 109 -11.73 -1.39 -16.14
C PHE A 109 -12.42 -2.70 -15.74
N ASP A 110 -12.71 -2.88 -14.45
CA ASP A 110 -13.40 -4.06 -13.94
C ASP A 110 -14.92 -3.92 -14.07
N THR A 111 -15.47 -4.51 -15.14
CA THR A 111 -16.93 -4.55 -15.36
C THR A 111 -17.68 -5.42 -14.36
N THR A 112 -16.97 -6.20 -13.54
CA THR A 112 -17.53 -7.03 -12.46
C THR A 112 -17.47 -6.36 -11.10
N TYR A 113 -16.80 -5.20 -11.00
CA TYR A 113 -16.73 -4.43 -9.78
C TYR A 113 -18.09 -3.83 -9.43
N THR A 114 -18.72 -4.39 -8.40
CA THR A 114 -19.86 -3.79 -7.71
C THR A 114 -19.35 -2.96 -6.55
N PRO A 115 -19.64 -1.64 -6.47
CA PRO A 115 -19.42 -0.89 -5.24
C PRO A 115 -20.13 -1.62 -4.09
N TRP A 116 -19.47 -1.75 -2.94
CA TRP A 116 -19.99 -2.38 -1.73
C TRP A 116 -21.47 -1.99 -1.51
N GLY A 117 -22.40 -2.89 -1.88
CA GLY A 117 -23.85 -2.65 -1.77
C GLY A 117 -24.73 -3.02 -2.97
N THR A 118 -24.21 -3.41 -4.14
CA THR A 118 -25.08 -4.02 -5.18
C THR A 118 -25.08 -5.54 -5.05
N ILE A 119 -25.76 -6.03 -4.01
CA ILE A 119 -26.23 -7.41 -3.97
C ILE A 119 -27.13 -7.58 -5.20
N ASN A 120 -26.73 -8.42 -6.14
CA ASN A 120 -27.59 -8.78 -7.26
C ASN A 120 -28.94 -9.26 -6.70
N ALA A 121 -30.01 -8.54 -7.07
CA ALA A 121 -31.40 -8.94 -6.79
C ALA A 121 -31.76 -10.31 -7.40
N ALA A 122 -30.84 -10.96 -8.12
CA ALA A 122 -30.99 -12.30 -8.69
C ALA A 122 -30.81 -13.46 -7.69
N ALA A 123 -30.39 -13.20 -6.44
CA ALA A 123 -30.19 -14.26 -5.43
C ALA A 123 -31.42 -14.56 -4.54
N GLN A 124 -32.61 -14.05 -4.86
CA GLN A 124 -33.85 -14.30 -4.08
C GLN A 124 -34.79 -15.35 -4.71
N VAL A 125 -34.33 -16.18 -5.65
CA VAL A 125 -35.12 -17.33 -6.11
C VAL A 125 -34.39 -18.62 -5.78
N GLN A 126 -34.55 -19.07 -4.53
CA GLN A 126 -34.48 -20.48 -4.11
C GLN A 126 -34.91 -20.58 -2.64
N THR A 127 -36.21 -20.67 -2.40
CA THR A 127 -36.96 -21.87 -1.93
C THR A 127 -38.41 -21.47 -1.67
#